data_AF-A0A1W1EJI3-F1
#
_entry.id   AF-A0A1W1EJI3-F1
#
_cell.length_a   1.000
_cell.length_b   1.000
_cell.length_c   1.000
_cell.angle_alpha   90.00
_cell.angle_beta   90.00
_cell.angle_gamma   90.00
#
_symmetry.space_group_name_H-M   'P 1'
#
loop_
_entity.id
_entity.type
_entity.pdbx_description
1 polymer ?
#
loop_
_entity_poly.entity_id
_entity_poly.type
_entity_poly.pdbx_seq_one_letter_code
_entity_poly.pdbx_strand_id
1 'polypeptide(L)' 'MNEEIITILVMIFPMLMFGIYPGIVVSNWADKKYEISETQKRAIMVVVTVAFTLTLSTLLYYI' A
#
# COMPACT_ATOMS: atom_id res chain seq x y z
N MET A 1 10.19 -15.77 21.55
CA MET A 1 11.07 -14.61 21.30
C MET A 1 11.76 -14.64 19.93
N ASN A 2 12.62 -15.62 19.60
CA ASN A 2 13.29 -15.64 18.27
C ASN A 2 12.33 -15.94 17.10
N GLU A 3 11.35 -16.83 17.30
CA GLU A 3 10.38 -17.22 16.27
C GLU A 3 9.36 -16.12 15.94
N GLU A 4 9.01 -15.29 16.93
CA GLU A 4 8.09 -14.16 16.74
C GLU A 4 8.70 -13.08 15.85
N ILE A 5 9.99 -12.79 16.03
CA ILE A 5 10.73 -11.82 15.19
C ILE A 5 10.80 -12.31 13.74
N ILE A 6 11.10 -13.59 13.53
CA ILE A 6 11.14 -14.20 12.20
C ILE A 6 9.75 -14.14 11.55
N THR A 7 8.70 -14.43 12.32
CA THR A 7 7.30 -14.37 11.86
C THR A 7 6.92 -12.94 11.44
N ILE A 8 7.28 -11.94 12.23
CA ILE A 8 7.05 -10.52 11.89
C ILE A 8 7.78 -10.14 10.60
N LEU A 9 9.06 -10.51 10.46
CA LEU A 9 9.85 -10.23 9.25
C LEU A 9 9.26 -10.88 8.00
N VAL A 10 8.82 -12.15 8.11
CA VAL A 10 8.18 -12.88 7.02
C VAL A 10 6.83 -12.29 6.65
N MET A 11 6.08 -11.76 7.62
CA MET A 11 4.76 -11.15 7.39
C MET A 11 4.81 -9.68 6.91
N ILE A 12 5.86 -8.92 7.28
CA ILE A 12 6.04 -7.54 6.82
C ILE A 12 6.10 -7.46 5.30
N PHE A 13 6.79 -8.41 4.66
CA PHE A 13 6.94 -8.41 3.20
C PHE A 13 5.60 -8.55 2.44
N PRO A 14 4.77 -9.58 2.69
CA PRO A 14 3.45 -9.67 2.08
C PRO A 14 2.53 -8.53 2.52
N MET A 15 2.57 -8.06 3.78
CA MET A 15 1.75 -6.93 4.20
C MET A 15 2.11 -5.63 3.47
N LEU A 16 3.40 -5.35 3.26
CA LEU A 16 3.86 -4.20 2.46
C LEU A 16 3.44 -4.34 1.00
N MET A 17 3.60 -5.54 0.43
CA MET A 17 3.14 -5.83 -0.93
C MET A 17 1.63 -5.58 -1.06
N PHE A 18 0.80 -6.10 -0.14
CA PHE A 18 -0.64 -5.91 -0.17
C PHE A 18 -1.06 -4.45 0.07
N GLY A 19 -0.34 -3.71 0.92
CA GLY A 19 -0.61 -2.30 1.17
C GLY A 19 -0.24 -1.39 0.00
N ILE A 20 0.93 -1.61 -0.59
CA ILE A 20 1.51 -0.72 -1.62
C ILE A 20 1.00 -1.07 -3.02
N TYR A 21 0.68 -2.33 -3.30
CA TYR A 21 0.19 -2.79 -4.61
C TYR A 21 -0.97 -1.95 -5.17
N PRO A 22 -2.06 -1.67 -4.43
CA PRO A 22 -3.13 -0.80 -4.94
C PRO A 22 -2.62 0.61 -5.26
N GLY A 23 -1.69 1.15 -4.47
CA GLY A 23 -1.03 2.43 -4.77
C GLY A 23 -0.22 2.40 -6.06
N ILE A 24 0.48 1.31 -6.36
CA ILE A 24 1.21 1.13 -7.63
C ILE A 24 0.25 1.05 -8.81
N VAL A 25 -0.83 0.29 -8.70
CA VAL A 25 -1.81 0.12 -9.77
C VAL A 25 -2.50 1.46 -10.09
N VAL A 26 -2.95 2.18 -9.07
CA VAL A 26 -3.63 3.48 -9.25
C VAL A 26 -2.68 4.54 -9.77
N SER A 27 -1.45 4.60 -9.26
CA SER A 27 -0.46 5.58 -9.75
C SER A 27 -0.06 5.33 -11.20
N ASN A 28 0.11 4.07 -11.61
CA ASN A 28 0.37 3.70 -13.01
C ASN A 28 -0.84 3.96 -13.93
N TRP A 29 -2.06 3.76 -13.44
CA TRP A 29 -3.26 4.13 -14.19
C TRP A 29 -3.36 5.65 -14.39
N ALA A 30 -3.08 6.43 -13.34
CA ALA A 30 -3.08 7.89 -13.41
C ALA A 30 -1.98 8.42 -14.35
N ASP A 31 -0.80 7.81 -14.31
CA ASP A 31 0.31 8.08 -15.21
C ASP A 31 -0.06 7.87 -16.68
N LYS A 32 -0.62 6.71 -17.02
CA LYS A 32 -1.09 6.41 -18.37
C LYS A 32 -2.20 7.33 -18.88
N LYS A 33 -3.02 7.88 -17.98
CA LYS A 33 -4.22 8.67 -18.35
C LYS A 33 -3.96 10.17 -18.41
N TYR A 34 -3.06 10.67 -17.57
CA TYR A 34 -2.87 12.10 -17.35
C TYR A 34 -1.41 12.56 -17.55
N GLU A 35 -0.48 11.66 -17.92
CA GLU A 35 0.95 11.95 -18.15
C GLU A 35 1.58 12.74 -16.99
N ILE A 36 1.35 12.25 -15.76
CA ILE A 36 1.79 12.93 -14.54
C ILE A 36 3.29 12.79 -14.30
N SER A 37 3.85 13.77 -13.60
CA SER A 37 5.26 13.73 -13.18
C SER A 37 5.54 12.61 -12.17
N GLU A 38 6.79 12.16 -12.10
CA GLU A 38 7.23 11.15 -11.12
C GLU A 38 6.96 11.58 -9.66
N THR A 39 7.06 12.87 -9.36
CA THR A 39 6.71 13.40 -8.02
C THR A 39 5.23 13.18 -7.71
N GLN A 40 4.35 13.44 -8.67
CA GLN A 40 2.90 13.22 -8.51
C GLN A 40 2.57 11.72 -8.43
N LYS A 41 3.25 10.89 -9.22
CA LYS A 41 3.09 9.43 -9.20
C LYS A 41 3.43 8.84 -7.83
N ARG A 42 4.53 9.29 -7.22
CA ARG A 42 4.91 8.93 -5.85
C ARG A 42 3.90 9.42 -4.82
N ALA A 43 3.42 10.67 -4.95
CA ALA A 43 2.40 11.20 -4.06
C ALA A 43 1.10 10.37 -4.11
N ILE A 44 0.63 10.01 -5.31
CA ILE A 44 -0.55 9.16 -5.50
C ILE A 44 -0.34 7.78 -4.87
N MET A 45 0.84 7.18 -5.08
CA MET A 45 1.15 5.87 -4.50
C MET A 45 1.05 5.89 -2.96
N VAL A 46 1.62 6.91 -2.30
CA VAL A 46 1.55 7.07 -0.84
C VAL A 46 0.11 7.33 -0.38
N VAL A 47 -0.61 8.26 -1.02
CA VAL A 47 -1.98 8.63 -0.62
C VAL A 47 -2.93 7.44 -0.75
N VAL A 48 -2.86 6.70 -1.86
CA VAL A 48 -3.71 5.52 -2.09
C VAL A 48 -3.35 4.40 -1.10
N THR A 49 -2.07 4.19 -0.82
CA THR A 49 -1.63 3.20 0.18
C THR A 49 -2.18 3.52 1.57
N VAL A 50 -2.09 4.79 2.00
CA VAL A 50 -2.64 5.23 3.30
C VAL A 50 -4.16 5.09 3.32
N ALA A 51 -4.87 5.55 2.28
CA ALA A 51 -6.31 5.45 2.20
C ALA A 51 -6.80 4.00 2.22
N PHE A 52 -6.13 3.11 1.48
CA PHE A 52 -6.44 1.68 1.45
C PHE A 52 -6.17 1.02 2.79
N THR A 53 -5.04 1.34 3.44
CA THR A 53 -4.71 0.83 4.77
C THR A 53 -5.71 1.30 5.82
N LEU A 54 -6.12 2.56 5.79
CA LEU A 54 -7.16 3.09 6.67
C LEU A 54 -8.49 2.37 6.44
N THR A 55 -8.87 2.16 5.18
CA THR A 55 -10.10 1.46 4.82
C THR A 55 -10.08 0.00 5.26
N LEU A 56 -8.96 -0.71 5.08
CA LEU A 56 -8.80 -2.08 5.56
C LEU A 56 -8.82 -2.14 7.09
N SER A 57 -8.14 -1.21 7.76
CA SER A 57 -8.09 -1.15 9.22
C SER A 57 -9.48 -0.90 9.81
N THR A 58 -10.25 0.03 9.23
CA THR A 58 -11.63 0.26 9.66
C THR A 58 -12.52 -0.94 9.35
N LEU A 59 -12.40 -1.54 8.16
CA LEU A 59 -13.16 -2.74 7.80
C LEU A 59 -12.90 -3.89 8.78
N LEU A 60 -11.63 -4.11 9.15
CA LEU A 60 -11.23 -5.15 10.09
C LEU A 60 -11.72 -4.88 11.52
N TYR A 61 -11.90 -3.61 11.91
CA TYR A 61 -12.44 -3.26 13.22
C TYR A 61 -13.95 -3.53 13.33
N TYR A 62 -14.69 -3.42 12.23
CA TYR A 62 -16.15 -3.58 12.20
C TYR A 62 -16.62 -4.98 11.80
N ILE A 63 -15.73 -5.86 11.34
CA ILE A 63 -15.98 -7.28 11.05
C ILE A 63 -15.51 -8.12 12.22
#